data_AF-A0AAW0II36-F1
#
_entry.id   AF-A0AAW0II36-F1
#
_cell.length_a   1.000
_cell.length_b   1.000
_cell.length_c   1.000
_cell.angle_alpha   90.00
_cell.angle_beta   90.00
_cell.angle_gamma   90.00
#
_symmetry.space_group_name_H-M   'P 1'
#
loop_
_entity.id
_entity.type
_entity.pdbx_description
1 polymer ?
#
loop_
_entity_poly.entity_id
_entity_poly.type
_entity_poly.pdbx_seq_one_letter_code
_entity_poly.pdbx_strand_id
1 'polypeptide(L)'
;MAPPCGSGRRWMRAVKLILFLFFLIPMSSVGFRNTNTIFDKKKKLEIQRKLKRLNKPALKTIKSPDGDIIDCVDIKKQPAFDHPLLKNHTIQ
;
A
#
# COMPACT_ATOMS: atom_id res chain seq x y z
N MET A 1 9.63 -20.90 -70.63
CA MET A 1 9.12 -21.37 -69.32
C MET A 1 8.62 -20.20 -68.50
N ALA A 2 7.36 -20.20 -68.07
CA ALA A 2 6.83 -19.20 -67.14
C ALA A 2 7.10 -19.64 -65.69
N PRO A 3 7.47 -18.74 -64.76
CA PRO A 3 7.72 -19.10 -63.37
C PRO A 3 6.40 -19.46 -62.64
N PRO A 4 6.45 -20.33 -61.62
CA PRO A 4 5.25 -20.76 -60.91
C PRO A 4 4.63 -19.60 -60.13
N CYS A 5 3.41 -19.22 -60.51
CA CYS A 5 2.59 -18.25 -59.82
C CYS A 5 2.01 -18.89 -58.55
N GLY A 6 2.55 -18.55 -57.37
CA GLY A 6 1.98 -19.04 -56.10
C GLY A 6 2.81 -18.79 -54.83
N SER A 7 4.11 -18.55 -54.95
CA SER A 7 5.01 -18.34 -53.81
C SER A 7 4.73 -17.03 -53.07
N GLY A 8 4.38 -15.96 -53.78
CA GLY A 8 4.14 -14.64 -53.19
C GLY A 8 2.94 -14.60 -52.24
N ARG A 9 1.83 -15.27 -52.56
CA ARG A 9 0.61 -15.24 -51.74
C ARG A 9 0.77 -16.00 -50.42
N ARG A 10 1.51 -17.11 -50.43
CA ARG A 10 1.78 -17.92 -49.23
C ARG A 10 2.82 -17.26 -48.32
N TRP A 11 3.83 -16.64 -48.91
CA TRP A 11 4.81 -15.83 -48.19
C TRP A 11 4.18 -14.59 -47.55
N MET A 12 3.34 -13.85 -48.29
CA MET A 12 2.63 -12.70 -47.72
C MET A 12 1.65 -13.08 -46.60
N ARG A 13 1.04 -14.27 -46.64
CA ARG A 13 0.22 -14.80 -45.53
C ARG A 13 1.06 -15.13 -44.30
N ALA A 14 2.22 -15.76 -44.49
CA ALA A 14 3.14 -16.06 -43.40
C ALA A 14 3.70 -14.78 -42.76
N VAL A 15 4.12 -13.80 -43.56
CA VAL A 15 4.61 -12.50 -43.08
C VAL A 15 3.54 -11.75 -42.30
N LYS A 16 2.28 -11.75 -42.78
CA LYS A 16 1.16 -11.15 -42.05
C LYS A 16 0.87 -11.86 -40.72
N LEU A 17 0.89 -13.19 -40.68
CA LEU A 17 0.68 -13.96 -39.44
C LEU A 17 1.81 -13.72 -38.43
N ILE A 18 3.05 -13.66 -38.89
CA ILE A 18 4.22 -13.37 -38.04
C ILE A 18 4.13 -11.95 -37.46
N LEU A 19 3.76 -10.95 -38.27
CA LEU A 19 3.53 -9.59 -37.80
C LEU A 19 2.37 -9.51 -36.79
N PHE A 20 1.28 -10.25 -37.02
CA PHE A 20 0.12 -10.28 -36.12
C PHE A 20 0.45 -10.93 -34.77
N LEU A 21 1.26 -12.00 -34.78
CA LEU A 21 1.77 -12.65 -33.56
C LEU A 21 2.74 -11.73 -32.80
N PHE A 22 3.64 -11.03 -33.49
CA PHE A 22 4.56 -10.07 -32.85
C PHE A 22 3.87 -8.85 -32.25
N PHE A 23 2.73 -8.39 -32.80
CA PHE A 23 2.01 -7.21 -32.30
C PHE A 23 0.99 -7.50 -31.19
N LEU A 24 0.41 -8.71 -31.10
CA LEU A 24 -0.57 -9.04 -30.06
C LEU A 24 0.04 -9.55 -28.75
N ILE A 25 1.27 -10.08 -28.79
CA ILE A 25 1.93 -10.67 -27.62
C ILE A 25 2.45 -9.64 -26.59
N PRO A 26 2.92 -8.42 -26.94
CA PRO A 26 3.56 -7.56 -25.94
C PRO A 26 2.61 -6.80 -25.00
N MET A 27 1.28 -6.81 -25.22
CA MET A 27 0.34 -6.08 -24.33
C MET A 27 0.17 -6.72 -22.94
N SER A 28 0.76 -7.90 -22.71
CA SER A 28 0.69 -8.60 -21.42
C SER A 28 1.74 -8.15 -20.39
N SER A 29 2.70 -7.28 -20.76
CA SER A 29 3.77 -6.87 -19.85
C SER A 29 3.52 -5.55 -19.09
N VAL A 30 2.31 -4.98 -19.18
CA VAL A 30 1.94 -3.83 -18.31
C VAL A 30 1.40 -4.33 -16.97
N GLY A 31 2.32 -4.77 -16.13
CA GLY A 31 2.26 -4.61 -14.67
C GLY A 31 1.56 -5.70 -13.86
N PHE A 32 2.29 -6.74 -13.46
CA PHE A 32 2.04 -7.38 -12.17
C PHE A 32 2.38 -6.35 -11.07
N ARG A 33 1.42 -5.45 -10.77
CA ARG A 33 1.55 -4.57 -9.61
C ARG A 33 1.60 -5.49 -8.39
N ASN A 34 2.69 -5.40 -7.64
CA ASN A 34 2.88 -6.14 -6.40
C ASN A 34 1.88 -5.63 -5.33
N THR A 35 0.62 -6.08 -5.43
CA THR A 35 -0.51 -5.70 -4.57
C THR A 35 -0.19 -5.96 -3.10
N ASN A 36 0.59 -7.03 -2.82
CA ASN A 36 1.08 -7.37 -1.50
C ASN A 36 1.89 -6.23 -0.87
N THR A 37 2.87 -5.66 -1.59
CA THR A 37 3.66 -4.53 -1.04
C THR A 37 2.87 -3.26 -0.81
N ILE A 38 1.83 -3.00 -1.62
CA ILE A 38 0.97 -1.83 -1.44
C ILE A 38 0.08 -2.04 -0.20
N PHE A 39 -0.47 -3.24 -0.03
CA PHE A 39 -1.26 -3.62 1.12
C PHE A 39 -0.44 -3.55 2.43
N ASP A 40 0.77 -4.11 2.44
CA ASP A 40 1.67 -4.05 3.59
C ASP A 40 2.06 -2.61 3.97
N LYS A 41 2.33 -1.76 2.97
CA LYS A 41 2.60 -0.33 3.20
C LYS A 41 1.41 0.37 3.83
N LYS A 42 0.18 0.10 3.37
CA LYS A 42 -1.05 0.65 3.96
C LYS A 42 -1.22 0.20 5.41
N LYS A 43 -1.07 -1.10 5.68
CA LYS A 43 -1.15 -1.67 7.03
C LYS A 43 -0.10 -1.06 7.97
N LYS A 44 1.15 -0.95 7.52
CA LYS A 44 2.22 -0.31 8.30
C LYS A 44 1.90 1.16 8.60
N LEU A 45 1.36 1.90 7.63
CA LEU A 45 0.96 3.28 7.82
C LEU A 45 -0.19 3.43 8.83
N GLU A 46 -1.17 2.53 8.79
CA GLU A 46 -2.26 2.50 9.78
C GLU A 46 -1.76 2.21 11.19
N ILE A 47 -0.88 1.23 11.35
CA ILE A 47 -0.23 0.91 12.63
C ILE A 47 0.53 2.14 13.16
N GLN A 48 1.32 2.79 12.30
CA GLN A 48 2.08 3.98 12.67
C GLN A 48 1.17 5.15 13.10
N ARG A 49 0.04 5.35 12.41
CA ARG A 49 -0.96 6.36 12.80
C ARG A 49 -1.59 6.03 14.15
N LYS A 50 -1.94 4.77 14.39
CA LYS A 50 -2.50 4.33 15.68
C LYS A 50 -1.47 4.51 16.80
N LEU A 51 -0.22 4.11 16.57
CA LEU A 51 0.86 4.24 17.55
C LEU A 51 1.11 5.71 17.91
N LYS A 52 1.11 6.62 16.93
CA LYS A 52 1.25 8.07 17.18
C LYS A 52 0.11 8.67 18.00
N ARG A 53 -1.11 8.11 17.91
CA ARG A 53 -2.25 8.55 18.74
C ARG A 53 -2.15 8.06 20.18
N LEU A 54 -1.62 6.84 20.38
CA LEU A 54 -1.47 6.23 21.70
C LEU A 54 -0.24 6.77 22.45
N ASN A 55 0.89 6.90 21.76
CA ASN A 55 2.16 7.34 22.34
C ASN A 55 2.23 8.87 22.36
N LYS A 56 1.65 9.47 23.38
CA LYS A 56 1.75 10.90 23.65
C LYS A 56 2.93 11.18 24.59
N PRO A 57 3.63 12.32 24.44
CA PRO A 57 4.81 12.60 25.24
C PRO A 57 4.45 12.76 26.71
N ALA A 58 5.21 12.09 27.58
CA ALA A 58 5.10 12.23 29.02
C ALA A 58 5.58 13.61 29.47
N LEU A 59 4.83 14.23 30.38
CA LEU A 59 5.25 15.43 31.11
C LEU A 59 6.16 15.08 32.29
N LYS A 60 5.88 13.94 32.91
CA LYS A 60 6.63 13.43 34.06
C LYS A 60 6.56 11.92 34.06
N THR A 61 7.67 11.28 34.39
CA THR A 61 7.74 9.84 34.57
C THR A 61 7.96 9.56 36.04
N ILE A 62 7.11 8.72 36.62
CA ILE A 62 7.20 8.26 38.00
C ILE A 62 7.65 6.80 37.96
N LYS A 63 8.66 6.46 38.76
CA LYS A 63 9.09 5.07 38.94
C LYS A 63 8.61 4.58 40.29
N SER A 64 7.84 3.50 40.30
CA SER A 64 7.43 2.81 41.52
C SER A 64 8.64 2.09 42.15
N PRO A 65 8.69 1.90 43.47
CA PRO A 65 9.63 0.98 44.11
C PRO A 65 9.63 -0.43 43.51
N ASP A 66 8.48 -0.87 42.99
CA ASP A 66 8.31 -2.18 42.34
C ASP A 66 8.88 -2.24 40.91
N GLY A 67 9.36 -1.11 40.38
CA GLY A 67 9.93 -1.01 39.03
C GLY A 67 8.96 -0.54 37.95
N ASP A 68 7.69 -0.32 38.28
CA ASP A 68 6.72 0.22 37.33
C ASP A 68 7.07 1.64 36.88
N ILE A 69 6.93 1.91 35.59
CA ILE A 69 7.16 3.22 35.00
C ILE A 69 5.80 3.81 34.59
N ILE A 70 5.40 4.88 35.28
CA ILE A 70 4.12 5.56 35.07
C ILE A 70 4.39 6.91 34.40
N ASP A 71 4.02 7.03 33.13
CA ASP A 71 4.12 8.27 32.38
C ASP A 71 2.85 9.14 32.57
N CYS A 72 3.05 10.30 33.18
CA CYS A 72 2.01 11.31 33.35
C CYS A 72 1.87 12.11 32.05
N VAL A 73 0.67 12.16 31.48
CA VAL A 73 0.34 13.04 30.34
C VAL A 73 -0.76 14.02 30.73
N ASP A 74 -0.79 15.18 30.06
CA ASP A 74 -1.83 16.20 30.24
C ASP A 74 -3.23 15.57 30.12
N ILE A 75 -4.11 15.89 31.06
CA ILE A 75 -5.46 15.33 31.15
C ILE A 75 -6.25 15.52 29.85
N LYS A 76 -6.19 16.70 29.23
CA LYS A 76 -6.91 16.98 27.97
C LYS A 76 -6.28 16.27 26.78
N LYS A 77 -5.04 15.84 26.93
CA LYS A 77 -4.30 15.11 25.91
C LYS A 77 -4.36 13.61 26.14
N GLN A 78 -5.08 13.07 27.13
CA GLN A 78 -5.17 11.61 27.29
C GLN A 78 -5.74 10.95 26.01
N PRO A 79 -5.27 9.75 25.61
CA PRO A 79 -5.77 9.06 24.42
C PRO A 79 -7.28 8.82 24.42
N ALA A 80 -7.89 8.67 25.61
CA ALA A 80 -9.33 8.48 25.77
C ALA A 80 -10.16 9.63 25.16
N PHE A 81 -9.67 10.87 25.25
CA PHE A 81 -10.39 12.05 24.73
C PHE A 81 -10.30 12.19 23.20
N ASP A 82 -9.51 11.36 22.52
CA ASP A 82 -9.55 11.28 21.06
C ASP A 82 -10.81 10.54 20.55
N HIS A 83 -11.61 9.96 21.46
CA HIS A 83 -12.88 9.33 21.12
C HIS A 83 -13.95 10.40 20.86
N PRO A 84 -14.74 10.31 19.77
CA PRO A 84 -15.71 11.35 19.39
C PRO A 84 -16.70 11.71 20.51
N LEU A 85 -17.13 10.72 21.29
CA LEU A 85 -18.05 10.91 22.42
C LEU A 85 -17.44 11.68 23.60
N LEU A 86 -16.11 11.71 23.71
CA LEU A 86 -15.39 12.31 24.84
C LEU A 86 -14.69 13.63 24.48
N LYS A 87 -14.69 14.02 23.19
CA LYS A 87 -13.94 15.19 22.68
C LYS A 87 -14.30 16.51 23.36
N ASN A 88 -15.56 16.65 23.80
CA ASN A 88 -16.09 17.86 24.45
C ASN A 88 -16.54 17.58 25.89
N HIS A 89 -16.06 16.49 26.49
CA HIS A 89 -16.42 16.14 27.86
C HIS A 89 -15.69 17.06 28.84
N THR A 90 -16.43 17.80 29.66
CA THR A 90 -15.86 18.58 30.77
C THR A 90 -15.52 17.64 31.91
N ILE A 91 -14.25 17.63 32.30
CA ILE A 91 -13.77 16.89 33.46
C ILE A 91 -14.11 17.73 34.70
N GLN A 92 -14.83 17.11 35.66
CA GLN A 92 -15.27 17.74 36.91
C GLN A 92 -14.16 17.74 37.96
#